data_AF-A0A1Q7P164-F1
#
_entry.id   AF-A0A1Q7P164-F1
#
_cell.length_a   1.000
_cell.length_b   1.000
_cell.length_c   1.000
_cell.angle_alpha   90.00
_cell.angle_beta   90.00
_cell.angle_gamma   90.00
#
_symmetry.space_group_name_H-M   'P 1'
#
loop_
_entity.id
_entity.type
_entity.pdbx_description
1 polymer ?
#
loop_
_entity_poly.entity_id
_entity_poly.type
_entity_poly.pdbx_seq_one_letter_code
_entity_poly.pdbx_strand_id
1 'polypeptide(L)'
;MAAALAWVFALGAPLHAQMDMQHDMHMPAGPLGIPEARIGSGTSWLPDAAPMHAAHFRLGAWTVMLHGRAVVQYDHQAGLRGDSRVSLIDWAMLAASRTVAGGSLSLRGMMSSDPWGVGSRGYPLLLQTGESDRGVPLHDHQHPHDLFMELAALYERAVARNLAVSLYAAPVGEPAVGPAAFPHRPSAADDPLAPLAHHWQDGTHITFGVLTAGVFTRTTKLEASMFNGREPDEDRTNFDYAGRALDSYSARLSVNPGAHWSVSTWYAYLKSPETLHPDESLHRLGAAALMAQPIGRRGRWAMALIYGANARIGTGHLANSVAVETNFDLDGMNAVFGRVEYVRKT
;
A
#
# COMPACT_ATOMS: atom_id res chain seq x y z
N MET A 1 11.63 24.78 8.94
CA MET A 1 11.22 24.40 7.57
C MET A 1 12.49 24.14 6.79
N ALA A 2 12.78 22.88 6.47
CA ALA A 2 13.82 22.55 5.50
C ALA A 2 13.11 22.32 4.15
N ALA A 3 13.53 23.01 3.10
CA ALA A 3 13.09 22.75 1.73
C ALA A 3 14.25 22.04 1.01
N ALA A 4 13.99 20.88 0.46
CA ALA A 4 14.92 20.14 -0.39
C ALA A 4 14.40 20.18 -1.83
N LEU A 5 15.28 20.48 -2.79
CA LEU A 5 15.02 20.29 -4.21
C LEU A 5 15.65 18.96 -4.63
N ALA A 6 14.82 18.01 -5.03
CA ALA A 6 15.24 16.77 -5.68
C ALA A 6 14.87 16.84 -7.17
N TRP A 7 15.77 16.40 -8.04
CA TRP A 7 15.48 16.19 -9.46
C TRP A 7 15.54 14.69 -9.71
N VAL A 8 14.38 14.05 -9.85
CA VAL A 8 14.31 12.65 -10.24
C VAL A 8 14.17 12.58 -11.75
N PHE A 9 15.17 12.03 -12.42
CA PHE A 9 15.07 11.62 -13.82
C PHE A 9 14.77 10.12 -13.86
N ALA A 10 13.49 9.78 -13.86
CA ALA A 10 13.05 8.42 -14.14
C ALA A 10 12.84 8.27 -15.66
N LEU A 11 13.74 7.54 -16.33
CA LEU A 11 13.45 6.97 -17.64
C LEU A 11 12.74 5.64 -17.44
N GLY A 12 11.46 5.71 -17.06
CA GLY A 12 10.58 4.56 -17.20
C GLY A 12 10.23 4.43 -18.67
N ALA A 13 10.91 3.55 -19.42
CA ALA A 13 10.20 2.91 -20.51
C ALA A 13 9.21 1.98 -19.82
N PRO A 14 7.88 2.23 -19.87
CA PRO A 14 7.00 1.16 -19.51
C PRO A 14 7.33 0.03 -20.48
N LEU A 15 7.93 -1.05 -19.98
CA LEU A 15 7.75 -2.35 -20.60
C LEU A 15 6.29 -2.70 -20.34
N HIS A 16 5.40 -1.97 -21.03
CA HIS A 16 4.10 -2.47 -21.38
C HIS A 16 4.39 -3.68 -22.26
N ALA A 17 4.54 -4.84 -21.63
CA ALA A 17 3.93 -6.02 -22.20
C ALA A 17 2.40 -5.82 -22.14
N GLN A 18 1.89 -4.76 -22.81
CA GLN A 18 0.55 -4.76 -23.37
C GLN A 18 0.61 -5.80 -24.47
N MET A 19 0.49 -7.06 -24.08
CA MET A 19 -0.49 -7.84 -24.79
C MET A 19 -1.81 -7.19 -24.42
N ASP A 20 -2.30 -6.31 -25.29
CA ASP A 20 -3.68 -5.84 -25.30
C ASP A 20 -4.57 -7.06 -25.58
N MET A 21 -4.65 -7.94 -24.60
CA MET A 21 -5.60 -9.02 -24.52
C MET A 21 -6.83 -8.46 -23.81
N GLN A 22 -7.36 -7.35 -24.34
CA GLN A 22 -8.78 -7.02 -24.18
C GLN A 22 -9.59 -8.07 -24.93
N HIS A 23 -9.55 -9.31 -24.45
CA HIS A 23 -10.70 -10.16 -24.59
C HIS A 23 -11.72 -9.66 -23.58
N ASP A 24 -12.98 -9.49 -24.02
CA ASP A 24 -14.18 -9.29 -23.21
C ASP A 24 -14.34 -10.44 -22.19
N MET A 25 -13.43 -10.49 -21.23
CA MET A 25 -13.56 -11.30 -20.05
C MET A 25 -14.44 -10.47 -19.13
N HIS A 26 -15.71 -10.86 -19.04
CA HIS A 26 -16.59 -10.41 -17.97
C HIS A 26 -15.92 -10.79 -16.65
N MET A 27 -15.19 -9.85 -16.06
CA MET A 27 -14.46 -10.08 -14.83
C MET A 27 -15.46 -10.49 -13.75
N PRO A 28 -15.28 -11.63 -13.08
CA PRO A 28 -16.21 -12.06 -12.06
C PRO A 28 -16.20 -11.02 -10.94
N ALA A 29 -17.31 -10.31 -10.77
CA ALA A 29 -17.49 -9.40 -9.66
C ALA A 29 -17.41 -10.19 -8.33
N GLY A 30 -16.80 -9.59 -7.32
CA GLY A 30 -16.73 -10.15 -5.97
C GLY A 30 -18.11 -10.26 -5.32
N PRO A 31 -18.17 -10.73 -4.07
CA PRO A 31 -19.43 -10.78 -3.33
C PRO A 31 -20.16 -9.43 -3.34
N LEU A 32 -21.49 -9.50 -3.42
CA LEU A 32 -22.33 -8.32 -3.64
C LEU A 32 -22.00 -7.57 -4.95
N GLY A 33 -21.45 -8.22 -5.98
CA GLY A 33 -21.18 -7.57 -7.27
C GLY A 33 -20.19 -6.42 -7.20
N ILE A 34 -19.31 -6.40 -6.19
CA ILE A 34 -18.27 -5.39 -6.05
C ILE A 34 -17.20 -5.62 -7.14
N PRO A 35 -16.81 -4.61 -7.92
CA PRO A 35 -15.79 -4.77 -8.95
C PRO A 35 -14.41 -5.02 -8.32
N GLU A 36 -13.60 -5.84 -8.99
CA GLU A 36 -12.22 -6.12 -8.55
C GLU A 36 -11.36 -4.85 -8.44
N ALA A 37 -11.61 -3.86 -9.30
CA ALA A 37 -10.92 -2.56 -9.28
C ALA A 37 -11.10 -1.79 -7.96
N ARG A 38 -12.10 -2.13 -7.14
CA ARG A 38 -12.25 -1.56 -5.79
C ARG A 38 -11.18 -2.09 -4.82
N ILE A 39 -10.60 -3.26 -5.08
CA ILE A 39 -9.69 -3.89 -4.14
C ILE A 39 -8.30 -3.24 -4.25
N GLY A 40 -7.83 -2.63 -3.16
CA GLY A 40 -6.47 -2.11 -3.04
C GLY A 40 -5.51 -3.10 -2.39
N SER A 41 -4.45 -2.58 -1.77
CA SER A 41 -3.52 -3.37 -0.95
C SER A 41 -4.21 -4.02 0.25
N GLY A 42 -3.83 -5.25 0.59
CA GLY A 42 -4.48 -6.06 1.62
C GLY A 42 -5.99 -6.10 1.48
N THR A 43 -6.69 -5.45 2.42
CA THR A 43 -8.15 -5.30 2.37
C THR A 43 -8.61 -3.86 2.16
N SER A 44 -7.77 -2.92 1.73
CA SER A 44 -8.21 -1.55 1.49
C SER A 44 -9.18 -1.43 0.31
N TRP A 45 -9.98 -0.36 0.29
CA TRP A 45 -10.86 -0.03 -0.85
C TRP A 45 -10.37 1.19 -1.61
N LEU A 46 -10.32 1.08 -2.93
CA LEU A 46 -10.10 2.14 -3.90
C LEU A 46 -11.44 2.62 -4.49
N PRO A 47 -11.49 3.78 -5.16
CA PRO A 47 -12.61 4.13 -6.02
C PRO A 47 -12.82 3.09 -7.13
N ASP A 48 -14.07 2.73 -7.45
CA ASP A 48 -14.37 1.77 -8.53
C ASP A 48 -13.88 2.25 -9.90
N ALA A 49 -13.83 3.57 -10.08
CA ALA A 49 -13.34 4.23 -11.28
C ALA A 49 -11.81 4.29 -11.35
N ALA A 50 -11.08 3.69 -10.38
CA ALA A 50 -9.64 3.55 -10.44
C ALA A 50 -9.22 2.55 -11.53
N PRO A 51 -8.07 2.76 -12.19
CA PRO A 51 -7.48 1.75 -13.06
C PRO A 51 -7.05 0.53 -12.26
N MET A 52 -7.16 -0.64 -12.88
CA MET A 52 -6.38 -1.81 -12.51
C MET A 52 -5.64 -2.26 -13.76
N HIS A 53 -4.32 -2.05 -13.78
CA HIS A 53 -3.45 -2.42 -14.89
C HIS A 53 -2.84 -3.79 -14.60
N ALA A 54 -3.64 -4.84 -14.80
CA ALA A 54 -3.23 -6.21 -14.53
C ALA A 54 -3.60 -7.13 -15.70
N ALA A 55 -2.83 -8.20 -15.86
CA ALA A 55 -3.11 -9.24 -16.83
C ALA A 55 -3.89 -10.37 -16.16
N HIS A 56 -4.99 -10.80 -16.78
CA HIS A 56 -5.83 -11.87 -16.25
C HIS A 56 -5.89 -13.05 -17.20
N PHE A 57 -5.89 -14.26 -16.64
CA PHE A 57 -6.15 -15.48 -17.39
C PHE A 57 -6.89 -16.49 -16.53
N ARG A 58 -7.53 -17.48 -17.16
CA ARG A 58 -8.24 -18.56 -16.45
C ARG A 58 -7.41 -19.83 -16.43
N LEU A 59 -7.36 -20.47 -15.27
CA LEU A 59 -6.81 -21.80 -15.08
C LEU A 59 -7.87 -22.70 -14.44
N GLY A 60 -8.68 -23.34 -15.27
CA GLY A 60 -9.85 -24.10 -14.83
C GLY A 60 -10.84 -23.21 -14.07
N ALA A 61 -11.07 -23.52 -12.79
CA ALA A 61 -11.97 -22.77 -11.92
C ALA A 61 -11.34 -21.49 -11.33
N TRP A 62 -10.04 -21.27 -11.54
CA TRP A 62 -9.32 -20.12 -11.03
C TRP A 62 -9.26 -19.00 -12.08
N THR A 63 -9.48 -17.78 -11.63
CA THR A 63 -9.04 -16.56 -12.34
C THR A 63 -7.72 -16.14 -11.72
N VAL A 64 -6.69 -16.03 -12.53
CA VAL A 64 -5.36 -15.60 -12.11
C VAL A 64 -5.13 -14.18 -12.62
N MET A 65 -4.55 -13.35 -11.76
CA MET A 65 -4.19 -11.97 -12.00
C MET A 65 -2.69 -11.82 -11.77
N LEU A 66 -2.00 -11.20 -12.72
CA LEU A 66 -0.61 -10.76 -12.64
C LEU A 66 -0.60 -9.23 -12.68
N HIS A 67 0.01 -8.61 -11.69
CA HIS A 67 0.15 -7.16 -11.59
C HIS A 67 1.55 -6.83 -11.06
N GLY A 68 2.15 -5.75 -11.50
CA GLY A 68 3.49 -5.42 -11.09
C GLY A 68 3.92 -4.06 -11.59
N ARG A 69 5.01 -3.58 -11.02
CA ARG A 69 5.71 -2.38 -11.45
C ARG A 69 7.20 -2.58 -11.25
N ALA A 70 8.00 -2.06 -12.18
CA ALA A 70 9.45 -1.99 -12.03
C ALA A 70 9.94 -0.65 -12.57
N VAL A 71 10.75 0.05 -11.78
CA VAL A 71 11.33 1.34 -12.14
C VAL A 71 12.84 1.28 -11.92
N VAL A 72 13.60 1.49 -12.98
CA VAL A 72 15.03 1.81 -12.89
C VAL A 72 15.15 3.32 -12.84
N GLN A 73 15.76 3.83 -11.77
CA GLN A 73 15.90 5.27 -11.57
C GLN A 73 17.36 5.64 -11.29
N TYR A 74 17.73 6.84 -11.74
CA TYR A 74 18.88 7.58 -11.21
C TYR A 74 18.33 8.73 -10.37
N ASP A 75 18.51 8.65 -9.05
CA ASP A 75 18.13 9.69 -8.11
C ASP A 75 19.35 10.55 -7.78
N HIS A 76 19.23 11.86 -7.94
CA HIS A 76 20.23 12.84 -7.53
C HIS A 76 19.57 13.88 -6.63
N GLN A 77 19.93 13.85 -5.35
CA GLN A 77 19.46 14.82 -4.36
C GLN A 77 20.60 15.77 -4.00
N ALA A 78 20.39 17.07 -4.18
CA ALA A 78 21.43 18.06 -4.03
C ALA A 78 21.60 18.51 -2.56
N GLY A 79 22.78 19.06 -2.24
CA GLY A 79 23.08 19.66 -0.94
C GLY A 79 23.92 18.77 -0.02
N LEU A 80 24.24 19.28 1.18
CA LEU A 80 25.17 18.62 2.12
C LEU A 80 24.69 17.26 2.65
N ARG A 81 23.38 17.04 2.64
CA ARG A 81 22.72 15.79 3.06
C ARG A 81 22.30 14.92 1.88
N GLY A 82 22.55 15.40 0.66
CA GLY A 82 22.14 14.73 -0.57
C GLY A 82 23.10 13.61 -0.98
N ASP A 83 22.60 12.70 -1.80
CA ASP A 83 23.35 11.58 -2.35
C ASP A 83 22.86 11.29 -3.78
N SER A 84 23.54 10.41 -4.51
CA SER A 84 23.16 10.00 -5.87
C SER A 84 23.25 8.50 -6.04
N ARG A 85 22.20 7.90 -6.62
CA ARG A 85 22.12 6.45 -6.74
C ARG A 85 21.33 6.00 -7.95
N VAL A 86 21.83 4.94 -8.59
CA VAL A 86 21.02 4.11 -9.49
C VAL A 86 20.39 3.00 -8.66
N SER A 87 19.08 2.83 -8.77
CA SER A 87 18.32 1.80 -8.05
C SER A 87 17.24 1.19 -8.94
N LEU A 88 16.90 -0.06 -8.65
CA LEU A 88 15.71 -0.74 -9.14
C LEU A 88 14.71 -0.83 -7.99
N ILE A 89 13.53 -0.23 -8.16
CA ILE A 89 12.41 -0.35 -7.23
C ILE A 89 11.32 -1.12 -7.95
N ASP A 90 10.87 -2.22 -7.36
CA ASP A 90 9.85 -3.06 -7.99
C ASP A 90 8.95 -3.81 -7.03
N TRP A 91 7.86 -4.30 -7.60
CA TRP A 91 7.00 -5.29 -6.98
C TRP A 91 6.29 -6.11 -8.06
N ALA A 92 6.04 -7.39 -7.75
CA ALA A 92 5.26 -8.29 -8.58
C ALA A 92 4.24 -9.02 -7.72
N MET A 93 3.00 -9.03 -8.18
CA MET A 93 1.84 -9.62 -7.52
C MET A 93 1.22 -10.70 -8.39
N LEU A 94 0.99 -11.85 -7.76
CA LEU A 94 0.20 -12.95 -8.29
C LEU A 94 -1.01 -13.12 -7.38
N ALA A 95 -2.21 -13.01 -7.95
CA ALA A 95 -3.45 -13.33 -7.26
C ALA A 95 -4.20 -14.44 -8.00
N ALA A 96 -4.75 -15.40 -7.28
CA ALA A 96 -5.61 -16.44 -7.83
C ALA A 96 -6.93 -16.43 -7.06
N SER A 97 -8.04 -16.26 -7.76
CA SER A 97 -9.38 -16.24 -7.16
C SER A 97 -10.29 -17.33 -7.73
N ARG A 98 -11.18 -17.87 -6.90
CA ARG A 98 -12.23 -18.81 -7.33
C ARG A 98 -13.43 -18.75 -6.41
N THR A 99 -14.58 -19.18 -6.94
CA THR A 99 -15.76 -19.45 -6.13
C THR A 99 -15.59 -20.78 -5.38
N VAL A 100 -15.87 -20.78 -4.08
CA VAL A 100 -15.86 -21.99 -3.23
C VAL A 100 -16.80 -21.79 -2.04
N ALA A 101 -17.54 -22.83 -1.65
CA ALA A 101 -18.45 -22.83 -0.50
C ALA A 101 -19.45 -21.65 -0.44
N GLY A 102 -19.88 -21.14 -1.60
CA GLY A 102 -20.80 -20.00 -1.72
C GLY A 102 -20.14 -18.63 -1.50
N GLY A 103 -18.82 -18.56 -1.39
CA GLY A 103 -18.03 -17.33 -1.34
C GLY A 103 -16.96 -17.27 -2.43
N SER A 104 -16.12 -16.24 -2.35
CA SER A 104 -14.93 -16.03 -3.17
C SER A 104 -13.70 -16.24 -2.31
N LEU A 105 -12.80 -17.14 -2.73
CA LEU A 105 -11.47 -17.31 -2.15
C LEU A 105 -10.46 -16.65 -3.08
N SER A 106 -9.62 -15.76 -2.55
CA SER A 106 -8.47 -15.15 -3.22
C SER A 106 -7.20 -15.52 -2.46
N LEU A 107 -6.25 -16.13 -3.16
CA LEU A 107 -4.88 -16.35 -2.69
C LEU A 107 -4.00 -15.30 -3.34
N ARG A 108 -3.13 -14.64 -2.57
CA ARG A 108 -2.30 -13.53 -3.04
C ARG A 108 -0.85 -13.73 -2.61
N GLY A 109 0.05 -13.42 -3.52
CA GLY A 109 1.47 -13.31 -3.26
C GLY A 109 1.98 -12.02 -3.89
N MET A 110 2.81 -11.28 -3.16
CA MET A 110 3.50 -10.10 -3.63
C MET A 110 4.96 -10.12 -3.16
N MET A 111 5.87 -9.90 -4.10
CA MET A 111 7.31 -9.93 -3.85
C MET A 111 8.01 -8.71 -4.45
N SER A 112 9.15 -8.35 -3.89
CA SER A 112 10.03 -7.26 -4.36
C SER A 112 11.47 -7.74 -4.54
N SER A 113 12.20 -7.14 -5.48
CA SER A 113 13.65 -7.29 -5.63
C SER A 113 14.46 -6.17 -4.95
N ASP A 114 13.79 -5.25 -4.25
CA ASP A 114 14.39 -4.16 -3.47
C ASP A 114 15.58 -4.57 -2.57
N PRO A 115 15.61 -5.76 -1.93
CA PRO A 115 16.76 -6.20 -1.14
C PRO A 115 18.10 -6.18 -1.92
N TRP A 116 18.04 -6.36 -3.24
CA TRP A 116 19.22 -6.30 -4.12
C TRP A 116 19.26 -5.02 -4.97
N GLY A 117 18.10 -4.58 -5.49
CA GLY A 117 17.98 -3.43 -6.39
C GLY A 117 18.19 -2.07 -5.71
N VAL A 118 17.83 -1.98 -4.44
CA VAL A 118 18.03 -0.79 -3.58
C VAL A 118 19.17 -1.04 -2.58
N GLY A 119 19.16 -2.22 -1.96
CA GLY A 119 20.12 -2.63 -0.94
C GLY A 119 19.86 -2.01 0.43
N SER A 120 20.53 -2.53 1.48
CA SER A 120 20.21 -2.21 2.89
C SER A 120 20.26 -0.72 3.25
N ARG A 121 21.17 0.04 2.62
CA ARG A 121 21.29 1.50 2.83
C ARG A 121 20.12 2.32 2.27
N GLY A 122 19.22 1.72 1.50
CA GLY A 122 18.11 2.46 0.89
C GLY A 122 18.51 3.36 -0.27
N TYR A 123 17.55 3.92 -1.00
CA TYR A 123 17.85 4.97 -1.99
C TYR A 123 17.78 6.37 -1.34
N PRO A 124 18.52 7.37 -1.87
CA PRO A 124 18.48 8.73 -1.32
C PRO A 124 17.03 9.25 -1.29
N LEU A 125 16.59 9.78 -0.16
CA LEU A 125 15.30 10.46 -0.02
C LEU A 125 15.39 11.48 1.11
N LEU A 126 15.77 12.72 0.77
CA LEU A 126 15.94 13.79 1.73
C LEU A 126 14.69 13.96 2.59
N LEU A 127 14.94 14.20 3.89
CA LEU A 127 13.95 14.28 4.95
C LEU A 127 13.31 12.94 5.31
N GLN A 128 13.63 11.83 4.64
CA GLN A 128 13.08 10.53 5.02
C GLN A 128 13.67 10.02 6.34
N THR A 129 12.83 9.33 7.10
CA THR A 129 13.19 8.68 8.36
C THR A 129 12.33 7.44 8.54
N GLY A 130 12.93 6.38 9.05
CA GLY A 130 12.24 5.13 9.37
C GLY A 130 13.21 3.97 9.24
N GLU A 131 13.02 2.94 10.06
CA GLU A 131 13.84 1.73 10.08
C GLU A 131 15.36 2.01 10.22
N SER A 132 16.19 0.99 9.99
CA SER A 132 17.63 1.05 10.24
C SER A 132 18.46 0.24 9.23
N ASP A 133 19.75 0.56 9.13
CA ASP A 133 20.79 -0.26 8.47
C ASP A 133 21.91 -0.53 9.49
N ARG A 134 22.10 -1.80 9.83
CA ARG A 134 23.08 -2.29 10.80
C ARG A 134 22.96 -1.61 12.17
N GLY A 135 21.71 -1.45 12.64
CA GLY A 135 21.36 -0.85 13.93
C GLY A 135 21.48 0.68 13.98
N VAL A 136 21.70 1.33 12.84
CA VAL A 136 21.75 2.80 12.74
C VAL A 136 20.46 3.30 12.07
N PRO A 137 19.75 4.27 12.66
CA PRO A 137 18.55 4.84 12.04
C PRO A 137 18.83 5.34 10.61
N LEU A 138 17.96 4.97 9.68
CA LEU A 138 18.02 5.55 8.34
C LEU A 138 17.45 6.97 8.37
N HIS A 139 18.22 7.88 7.81
CA HIS A 139 17.88 9.28 7.69
C HIS A 139 18.32 9.79 6.33
N ASP A 140 17.48 10.57 5.67
CA ASP A 140 17.65 11.00 4.27
C ASP A 140 17.72 9.86 3.24
N HIS A 141 17.28 8.67 3.64
CA HIS A 141 17.24 7.48 2.80
C HIS A 141 15.93 6.73 3.04
N GLN A 142 15.37 6.15 1.97
CA GLN A 142 14.24 5.24 2.05
C GLN A 142 14.74 3.79 2.04
N HIS A 143 14.38 3.04 3.09
CA HIS A 143 14.69 1.61 3.20
C HIS A 143 14.05 0.79 2.05
N PRO A 144 14.65 -0.35 1.67
CA PRO A 144 14.04 -1.29 0.73
C PRO A 144 12.76 -1.90 1.32
N HIS A 145 11.84 -2.36 0.46
CA HIS A 145 10.85 -3.34 0.89
C HIS A 145 11.50 -4.70 1.13
N ASP A 146 10.85 -5.51 1.95
CA ASP A 146 11.15 -6.93 2.10
C ASP A 146 10.81 -7.73 0.83
N LEU A 147 11.53 -8.84 0.63
CA LEU A 147 11.30 -9.75 -0.49
C LEU A 147 9.85 -10.23 -0.54
N PHE A 148 9.21 -10.47 0.60
CA PHE A 148 7.82 -10.86 0.70
C PHE A 148 7.00 -9.70 1.28
N MET A 149 6.17 -9.09 0.45
CA MET A 149 5.32 -7.97 0.85
C MET A 149 3.88 -8.41 1.14
N GLU A 150 3.40 -9.45 0.47
CA GLU A 150 2.11 -10.08 0.78
C GLU A 150 2.18 -11.58 0.53
N LEU A 151 1.68 -12.36 1.47
CA LEU A 151 1.28 -13.75 1.28
C LEU A 151 0.01 -13.92 2.08
N ALA A 152 -1.12 -14.08 1.40
CA ALA A 152 -2.42 -13.98 2.04
C ALA A 152 -3.49 -14.88 1.41
N ALA A 153 -4.48 -15.21 2.24
CA ALA A 153 -5.75 -15.75 1.81
C ALA A 153 -6.88 -14.81 2.27
N LEU A 154 -7.69 -14.35 1.32
CA LEU A 154 -8.92 -13.60 1.55
C LEU A 154 -10.11 -14.47 1.18
N TYR A 155 -11.03 -14.68 2.11
CA TYR A 155 -12.32 -15.30 1.85
C TYR A 155 -13.45 -14.31 2.10
N GLU A 156 -14.32 -14.13 1.12
CA GLU A 156 -15.47 -13.23 1.20
C GLU A 156 -16.75 -13.96 0.83
N ARG A 157 -17.85 -13.69 1.55
CA ARG A 157 -19.13 -14.37 1.31
C ARG A 157 -20.32 -13.47 1.58
N ALA A 158 -21.25 -13.42 0.63
CA ALA A 158 -22.55 -12.82 0.86
C ALA A 158 -23.37 -13.67 1.85
N VAL A 159 -23.85 -13.04 2.93
CA VAL A 159 -24.65 -13.68 3.98
C VAL A 159 -26.11 -13.19 3.94
N ALA A 160 -26.38 -12.08 3.26
CA ALA A 160 -27.72 -11.59 2.92
C ALA A 160 -27.68 -10.82 1.58
N ARG A 161 -28.83 -10.34 1.12
CA ARG A 161 -28.95 -9.63 -0.17
C ARG A 161 -27.99 -8.43 -0.33
N ASN A 162 -27.71 -7.72 0.76
CA ASN A 162 -26.87 -6.52 0.79
C ASN A 162 -25.82 -6.56 1.92
N LEU A 163 -25.48 -7.76 2.41
CA LEU A 163 -24.52 -7.94 3.50
C LEU A 163 -23.59 -9.11 3.18
N ALA A 164 -22.30 -8.89 3.35
CA ALA A 164 -21.25 -9.88 3.19
C ALA A 164 -20.24 -9.78 4.34
N VAL A 165 -19.49 -10.85 4.53
CA VAL A 165 -18.42 -10.95 5.52
C VAL A 165 -17.12 -11.31 4.83
N SER A 166 -16.00 -10.91 5.41
CA SER A 166 -14.65 -11.22 4.95
C SER A 166 -13.78 -11.77 6.08
N LEU A 167 -12.84 -12.65 5.73
CA LEU A 167 -11.74 -13.09 6.57
C LEU A 167 -10.46 -13.06 5.74
N TYR A 168 -9.48 -12.30 6.19
CA TYR A 168 -8.15 -12.19 5.59
C TYR A 168 -7.13 -12.72 6.59
N ALA A 169 -6.34 -13.69 6.18
CA ALA A 169 -5.25 -14.25 6.96
C ALA A 169 -3.98 -14.18 6.14
N ALA A 170 -2.95 -13.56 6.71
CA ALA A 170 -1.71 -13.31 6.00
C ALA A 170 -0.50 -13.61 6.89
N PRO A 171 0.33 -14.60 6.50
CA PRO A 171 1.71 -14.67 6.93
C PRO A 171 2.44 -13.33 6.85
N VAL A 172 2.28 -12.59 5.75
CA VAL A 172 2.76 -11.21 5.62
C VAL A 172 1.75 -10.42 4.81
N GLY A 173 1.42 -9.20 5.24
CA GLY A 173 0.48 -8.35 4.52
C GLY A 173 0.00 -7.16 5.35
N GLU A 174 -1.11 -6.57 4.92
CA GLU A 174 -1.61 -5.31 5.48
C GLU A 174 -2.78 -5.56 6.47
N PRO A 175 -2.66 -5.14 7.75
CA PRO A 175 -3.80 -5.07 8.67
C PRO A 175 -4.73 -3.91 8.28
N ALA A 176 -5.94 -3.88 8.82
CA ALA A 176 -6.91 -2.80 8.58
C ALA A 176 -6.47 -1.50 9.29
N VAL A 177 -5.39 -0.88 8.80
CA VAL A 177 -4.72 0.33 9.30
C VAL A 177 -4.21 1.11 8.10
N GLY A 178 -4.52 2.41 8.04
CA GLY A 178 -4.05 3.25 6.95
C GLY A 178 -4.95 3.27 5.72
N PRO A 179 -4.63 4.15 4.75
CA PRO A 179 -5.19 4.11 3.40
C PRO A 179 -4.68 2.86 2.67
N ALA A 180 -5.06 2.68 1.41
CA ALA A 180 -4.33 1.76 0.54
C ALA A 180 -2.84 2.18 0.49
N ALA A 181 -1.93 1.22 0.57
CA ALA A 181 -0.49 1.43 0.54
C ALA A 181 -0.07 2.19 -0.73
N PHE A 182 0.93 3.06 -0.61
CA PHE A 182 1.33 3.98 -1.69
C PHE A 182 1.65 3.28 -3.02
N PRO A 183 2.26 2.07 -3.07
CA PRO A 183 2.51 1.39 -4.34
C PRO A 183 1.22 0.99 -5.09
N HIS A 184 0.10 0.90 -4.36
CA HIS A 184 -1.22 0.54 -4.88
C HIS A 184 -2.16 1.74 -5.07
N ARG A 185 -1.74 2.96 -4.71
CA ARG A 185 -2.60 4.14 -4.85
C ARG A 185 -2.54 4.68 -6.28
N PRO A 186 -3.70 4.82 -6.97
CA PRO A 186 -3.73 5.43 -8.30
C PRO A 186 -3.15 6.85 -8.35
N SER A 187 -3.23 7.59 -7.23
CA SER A 187 -2.67 8.95 -7.08
C SER A 187 -1.14 9.00 -7.00
N ALA A 188 -0.49 7.88 -6.69
CA ALA A 188 0.96 7.74 -6.61
C ALA A 188 1.52 6.80 -7.69
N ALA A 189 0.70 6.37 -8.65
CA ALA A 189 1.03 5.32 -9.60
C ALA A 189 2.25 5.63 -10.47
N ASP A 190 2.53 6.91 -10.75
CA ASP A 190 3.66 7.34 -11.57
C ASP A 190 4.81 7.93 -10.74
N ASP A 191 4.62 8.18 -9.45
CA ASP A 191 5.67 8.63 -8.54
C ASP A 191 6.50 7.42 -8.08
N PRO A 192 7.82 7.36 -8.37
CA PRO A 192 8.64 6.24 -7.94
C PRO A 192 9.17 6.40 -6.51
N LEU A 193 9.04 7.59 -5.91
CA LEU A 193 9.53 7.86 -4.56
C LEU A 193 8.46 7.55 -3.51
N ALA A 194 8.88 6.95 -2.41
CA ALA A 194 8.03 6.73 -1.25
C ALA A 194 7.60 8.07 -0.63
N PRO A 195 6.37 8.17 -0.12
CA PRO A 195 5.95 9.32 0.68
C PRO A 195 6.81 9.49 1.94
N LEU A 196 7.18 10.73 2.26
CA LEU A 196 7.81 11.07 3.55
C LEU A 196 6.91 10.73 4.75
N ALA A 197 5.59 10.71 4.53
CA ALA A 197 4.58 10.39 5.51
C ALA A 197 4.31 8.87 5.67
N HIS A 198 5.00 8.01 4.93
CA HIS A 198 4.72 6.56 4.87
C HIS A 198 4.63 5.89 6.26
N HIS A 199 5.63 6.08 7.12
CA HIS A 199 5.64 5.54 8.49
C HIS A 199 4.58 6.17 9.44
N TRP A 200 3.87 7.21 9.00
CA TRP A 200 2.76 7.81 9.74
C TRP A 200 1.39 7.35 9.25
N GLN A 201 1.31 6.71 8.09
CA GLN A 201 0.06 6.43 7.39
C GLN A 201 -0.11 4.94 7.11
N ASP A 202 0.75 4.37 6.27
CA ASP A 202 0.62 3.04 5.67
C ASP A 202 1.84 2.13 5.91
N GLY A 203 2.76 2.49 6.81
CA GLY A 203 3.95 1.68 7.14
C GLY A 203 3.69 0.23 7.61
N THR A 204 2.47 -0.13 7.99
CA THR A 204 2.10 -1.51 8.40
C THR A 204 1.74 -2.43 7.23
N HIS A 205 1.89 -1.99 5.98
CA HIS A 205 1.38 -2.71 4.80
C HIS A 205 2.12 -4.02 4.45
N ILE A 206 3.30 -4.27 5.04
CA ILE A 206 4.11 -5.49 4.88
C ILE A 206 4.39 -6.18 6.22
N THR A 207 3.47 -6.08 7.17
CA THR A 207 3.65 -6.65 8.50
C THR A 207 3.52 -8.19 8.49
N PHE A 208 4.40 -8.87 9.24
CA PHE A 208 4.36 -10.31 9.42
C PHE A 208 3.34 -10.75 10.47
N GLY A 209 2.33 -11.51 10.04
CA GLY A 209 1.28 -12.07 10.90
C GLY A 209 0.11 -11.10 11.06
N VAL A 210 -0.91 -11.30 10.23
CA VAL A 210 -2.14 -10.50 10.21
C VAL A 210 -3.36 -11.41 10.11
N LEU A 211 -4.35 -11.11 10.94
CA LEU A 211 -5.71 -11.63 10.83
C LEU A 211 -6.69 -10.46 10.82
N THR A 212 -7.49 -10.35 9.77
CA THR A 212 -8.52 -9.30 9.63
C THR A 212 -9.87 -9.93 9.37
N ALA A 213 -10.88 -9.51 10.12
CA ALA A 213 -12.28 -9.85 9.86
C ALA A 213 -13.05 -8.60 9.47
N GLY A 214 -14.00 -8.75 8.53
CA GLY A 214 -14.79 -7.63 8.04
C GLY A 214 -16.25 -7.96 7.81
N VAL A 215 -17.08 -6.92 7.87
CA VAL A 215 -18.48 -6.93 7.45
C VAL A 215 -18.72 -5.77 6.51
N PHE A 216 -19.38 -6.03 5.39
CA PHE A 216 -19.54 -5.02 4.36
C PHE A 216 -20.86 -5.11 3.61
N THR A 217 -21.28 -3.95 3.12
CA THR A 217 -22.33 -3.77 2.13
C THR A 217 -21.69 -3.42 0.78
N ARG A 218 -22.49 -2.99 -0.18
CA ARG A 218 -22.00 -2.50 -1.49
C ARG A 218 -21.24 -1.19 -1.40
N THR A 219 -21.34 -0.43 -0.31
CA THR A 219 -20.77 0.92 -0.21
C THR A 219 -20.00 1.15 1.07
N THR A 220 -20.15 0.29 2.08
CA THR A 220 -19.56 0.49 3.40
C THR A 220 -18.93 -0.79 3.90
N LYS A 221 -17.75 -0.69 4.50
CA LYS A 221 -17.03 -1.81 5.08
C LYS A 221 -16.42 -1.44 6.42
N LEU A 222 -16.69 -2.26 7.43
CA LEU A 222 -16.06 -2.18 8.74
C LEU A 222 -15.17 -3.41 8.92
N GLU A 223 -13.92 -3.18 9.29
CA GLU A 223 -12.91 -4.22 9.48
C GLU A 223 -12.20 -4.04 10.81
N ALA A 224 -11.75 -5.15 11.39
CA ALA A 224 -10.89 -5.17 12.56
C ALA A 224 -9.77 -6.20 12.35
N SER A 225 -8.58 -5.87 12.86
CA SER A 225 -7.40 -6.73 12.73
C SER A 225 -6.76 -7.02 14.08
N MET A 226 -6.18 -8.22 14.20
CA MET A 226 -5.14 -8.54 15.17
C MET A 226 -3.88 -8.88 14.39
N PHE A 227 -2.75 -8.29 14.79
CA PHE A 227 -1.50 -8.38 14.04
C PHE A 227 -0.29 -8.15 14.94
N ASN A 228 0.89 -8.43 14.40
CA ASN A 228 2.18 -8.09 15.00
C ASN A 228 2.54 -6.63 14.73
N GLY A 229 2.69 -5.79 15.75
CA GLY A 229 2.88 -4.34 15.51
C GLY A 229 4.26 -3.93 15.00
N ARG A 230 5.24 -4.83 15.06
CA ARG A 230 6.64 -4.55 14.75
C ARG A 230 6.89 -4.44 13.24
N GLU A 231 7.65 -3.43 12.84
CA GLU A 231 8.18 -3.29 11.47
C GLU A 231 9.07 -4.50 11.11
N PRO A 232 9.22 -4.85 9.83
CA PRO A 232 10.24 -5.82 9.41
C PRO A 232 11.64 -5.43 9.91
N ASP A 233 12.48 -6.43 10.15
CA ASP A 233 13.86 -6.21 10.53
C ASP A 233 14.76 -5.94 9.31
N GLU A 234 16.07 -5.90 9.53
CA GLU A 234 17.02 -5.55 8.48
C GLU A 234 17.32 -6.71 7.50
N ASP A 235 16.97 -7.96 7.86
CA ASP A 235 17.07 -9.14 7.00
C ASP A 235 15.85 -9.27 6.09
N ARG A 236 15.90 -8.52 4.99
CA ARG A 236 14.82 -8.36 4.01
C ARG A 236 14.42 -9.61 3.23
N THR A 237 14.97 -10.78 3.53
CA THR A 237 14.76 -11.99 2.73
C THR A 237 14.10 -13.14 3.49
N ASN A 238 13.94 -13.00 4.80
CA ASN A 238 13.45 -14.05 5.67
C ASN A 238 11.95 -13.85 6.01
N PHE A 239 11.46 -14.63 6.99
CA PHE A 239 10.16 -14.37 7.62
C PHE A 239 10.37 -13.98 9.08
N ASP A 240 9.95 -12.77 9.42
CA ASP A 240 10.07 -12.24 10.77
C ASP A 240 8.97 -12.77 11.68
N TYR A 241 9.19 -13.95 12.27
CA TYR A 241 8.32 -14.49 13.31
C TYR A 241 8.99 -14.70 14.67
N ALA A 242 10.32 -14.66 14.72
CA ALA A 242 11.05 -14.85 15.97
C ALA A 242 10.66 -13.76 16.97
N GLY A 243 10.08 -14.16 18.11
CA GLY A 243 9.64 -13.24 19.16
C GLY A 243 8.44 -12.35 18.79
N ARG A 244 7.80 -12.57 17.63
CA ARG A 244 6.62 -11.82 17.21
C ARG A 244 5.34 -12.50 17.72
N ALA A 245 4.35 -11.69 18.09
CA ALA A 245 3.02 -12.14 18.51
C ALA A 245 1.95 -11.23 17.91
N LEU A 246 0.70 -11.68 17.87
CA LEU A 246 -0.45 -10.84 17.49
C LEU A 246 -0.85 -9.94 18.67
N ASP A 247 0.01 -8.98 18.99
CA ASP A 247 -0.05 -8.10 20.16
C ASP A 247 -0.55 -6.67 19.85
N SER A 248 -0.90 -6.42 18.59
CA SER A 248 -1.41 -5.16 18.07
C SER A 248 -2.78 -5.35 17.45
N TYR A 249 -3.58 -4.28 17.41
CA TYR A 249 -4.95 -4.35 16.91
C TYR A 249 -5.40 -3.06 16.27
N SER A 250 -6.38 -3.17 15.37
CA SER A 250 -6.92 -2.02 14.67
C SER A 250 -8.37 -2.18 14.24
N ALA A 251 -8.95 -1.07 13.82
CA ALA A 251 -10.19 -1.03 13.08
C ALA A 251 -10.13 0.00 11.93
N ARG A 252 -10.76 -0.32 10.80
CA ARG A 252 -10.92 0.58 9.66
C ARG A 252 -12.37 0.60 9.19
N LEU A 253 -12.89 1.80 8.96
CA LEU A 253 -14.17 2.03 8.28
C LEU A 253 -13.86 2.60 6.90
N SER A 254 -14.40 1.98 5.85
CA SER A 254 -14.32 2.46 4.47
C SER A 254 -15.72 2.70 3.89
N VAL A 255 -15.87 3.77 3.11
CA VAL A 255 -17.11 4.16 2.45
C VAL A 255 -16.81 4.59 1.01
N ASN A 256 -17.44 3.93 0.04
CA ASN A 256 -17.47 4.34 -1.36
C ASN A 256 -18.86 4.93 -1.65
N PRO A 257 -19.06 6.25 -1.55
CA PRO A 257 -20.36 6.88 -1.77
C PRO A 257 -20.80 6.84 -3.25
N GLY A 258 -19.89 6.51 -4.16
CA GLY A 258 -20.11 6.30 -5.57
C GLY A 258 -18.86 5.71 -6.23
N ALA A 259 -18.83 5.63 -7.55
CA ALA A 259 -17.71 5.02 -8.28
C ALA A 259 -16.40 5.82 -8.18
N HIS A 260 -16.47 7.12 -7.91
CA HIS A 260 -15.31 8.03 -8.00
C HIS A 260 -14.58 8.27 -6.69
N TRP A 261 -15.12 7.82 -5.56
CA TRP A 261 -14.58 8.13 -4.24
C TRP A 261 -14.48 6.89 -3.37
N SER A 262 -13.39 6.80 -2.61
CA SER A 262 -13.23 5.92 -1.46
C SER A 262 -12.75 6.76 -0.29
N VAL A 263 -13.51 6.74 0.80
CA VAL A 263 -13.18 7.48 2.03
C VAL A 263 -12.98 6.48 3.15
N SER A 264 -11.94 6.65 3.94
CA SER A 264 -11.63 5.75 5.05
C SER A 264 -11.18 6.50 6.29
N THR A 265 -11.40 5.88 7.45
CA THR A 265 -10.78 6.28 8.71
C THR A 265 -10.39 5.04 9.49
N TRP A 266 -9.33 5.13 10.28
CA TRP A 266 -8.79 4.02 11.02
C TRP A 266 -8.25 4.44 12.38
N TYR A 267 -8.14 3.45 13.24
CA TYR A 267 -7.43 3.51 14.51
C TYR A 267 -6.65 2.22 14.69
N ALA A 268 -5.45 2.31 15.26
CA ALA A 268 -4.62 1.18 15.63
C ALA A 268 -3.90 1.43 16.95
N TYR A 269 -3.72 0.37 17.71
CA TYR A 269 -2.70 0.27 18.75
C TYR A 269 -1.56 -0.58 18.20
N LEU A 270 -0.34 -0.04 18.25
CA LEU A 270 0.88 -0.71 17.82
C LEU A 270 1.78 -0.93 19.03
N LYS A 271 2.03 -2.19 19.35
CA LYS A 271 2.95 -2.61 20.39
C LYS A 271 4.37 -2.65 19.84
N SER A 272 5.26 -1.84 20.42
CA SER A 272 6.69 -1.90 20.14
C SER A 272 7.05 -1.86 18.64
N PRO A 273 6.50 -0.92 17.84
CA PRO A 273 6.62 -1.00 16.38
C PRO A 273 8.05 -0.86 15.86
N GLU A 274 8.88 -0.04 16.50
CA GLU A 274 10.22 0.29 16.03
C GLU A 274 11.27 -0.55 16.78
N THR A 275 12.12 -1.26 16.04
CA THR A 275 13.18 -2.11 16.60
C THR A 275 14.18 -1.33 17.47
N LEU A 276 14.48 -0.08 17.09
CA LEU A 276 15.39 0.79 17.84
C LEU A 276 14.75 1.41 19.10
N HIS A 277 13.43 1.32 19.23
CA HIS A 277 12.65 1.84 20.35
C HIS A 277 11.68 0.77 20.89
N PRO A 278 12.21 -0.38 21.36
CA PRO A 278 11.39 -1.58 21.65
C PRO A 278 10.43 -1.38 22.82
N ASP A 279 10.68 -0.42 23.70
CA ASP A 279 9.82 -0.11 24.85
C ASP A 279 8.68 0.87 24.50
N GLU A 280 8.72 1.48 23.32
CA GLU A 280 7.73 2.48 22.91
C GLU A 280 6.53 1.80 22.25
N SER A 281 5.32 2.20 22.63
CA SER A 281 4.09 1.76 21.96
C SER A 281 3.31 3.00 21.57
N LEU A 282 2.51 2.91 20.51
CA LEU A 282 1.81 4.09 19.98
C LEU A 282 0.40 3.77 19.53
N HIS A 283 -0.43 4.81 19.50
CA HIS A 283 -1.68 4.79 18.78
C HIS A 283 -1.49 5.45 17.42
N ARG A 284 -1.97 4.81 16.35
CA ARG A 284 -2.03 5.40 15.01
C ARG A 284 -3.48 5.65 14.64
N LEU A 285 -3.78 6.85 14.20
CA LEU A 285 -5.11 7.23 13.74
C LEU A 285 -5.01 8.02 12.45
N GLY A 286 -6.06 7.99 11.65
CA GLY A 286 -6.07 8.79 10.44
C GLY A 286 -7.36 8.69 9.65
N ALA A 287 -7.36 9.44 8.55
CA ALA A 287 -8.42 9.46 7.57
C ALA A 287 -7.85 9.71 6.18
N ALA A 288 -8.49 9.15 5.16
CA ALA A 288 -8.11 9.35 3.79
C ALA A 288 -9.32 9.50 2.89
N ALA A 289 -9.20 10.36 1.87
CA ALA A 289 -10.13 10.44 0.75
C ALA A 289 -9.34 10.21 -0.54
N LEU A 290 -9.72 9.15 -1.26
CA LEU A 290 -9.18 8.79 -2.55
C LEU A 290 -10.22 9.10 -3.63
N MET A 291 -9.77 9.67 -4.73
CA MET A 291 -10.60 10.01 -5.87
C MET A 291 -9.98 9.45 -7.14
N ALA A 292 -10.82 8.92 -8.04
CA ALA A 292 -10.42 8.59 -9.39
C ALA A 292 -11.53 8.93 -10.38
N GLN A 293 -11.18 9.57 -11.49
CA GLN A 293 -12.10 9.91 -12.55
C GLN A 293 -11.46 9.71 -13.94
N PRO A 294 -12.16 9.10 -14.91
CA PRO A 294 -11.71 9.07 -16.29
C PRO A 294 -11.67 10.49 -16.89
N ILE A 295 -10.70 10.75 -17.76
CA ILE A 295 -10.57 12.00 -18.52
C ILE A 295 -10.36 11.69 -19.99
N GLY A 296 -11.21 12.26 -20.85
CA GLY A 296 -11.17 11.96 -22.28
C GLY A 296 -11.46 10.49 -22.56
N ARG A 297 -10.79 9.91 -23.55
CA ARG A 297 -11.03 8.51 -23.98
C ARG A 297 -10.10 7.49 -23.30
N ARG A 298 -8.91 7.91 -22.89
CA ARG A 298 -7.85 7.05 -22.35
C ARG A 298 -7.20 7.57 -21.07
N GLY A 299 -7.29 8.87 -20.79
CA GLY A 299 -6.68 9.49 -19.63
C GLY A 299 -7.49 9.30 -18.35
N ARG A 300 -6.88 9.62 -17.22
CA ARG A 300 -7.45 9.51 -15.87
C ARG A 300 -6.83 10.55 -14.94
N TRP A 301 -7.62 10.97 -13.96
CA TRP A 301 -7.12 11.77 -12.85
C TRP A 301 -7.42 11.06 -11.55
N ALA A 302 -6.38 10.84 -10.76
CA ALA A 302 -6.45 10.29 -9.43
C ALA A 302 -5.86 11.26 -8.41
N MET A 303 -6.50 11.34 -7.24
CA MET A 303 -6.00 12.13 -6.11
C MET A 303 -6.14 11.39 -4.80
N ALA A 304 -5.28 11.71 -3.85
CA ALA A 304 -5.44 11.32 -2.45
C ALA A 304 -5.23 12.53 -1.54
N LEU A 305 -6.08 12.65 -0.52
CA LEU A 305 -5.83 13.47 0.66
C LEU A 305 -5.78 12.53 1.86
N ILE A 306 -4.64 12.47 2.53
CA ILE A 306 -4.38 11.53 3.62
C ILE A 306 -3.90 12.32 4.83
N TYR A 307 -4.54 12.09 5.97
CA TYR A 307 -4.07 12.50 7.28
C TYR A 307 -3.76 11.27 8.11
N GLY A 308 -2.59 11.24 8.74
CA GLY A 308 -2.19 10.19 9.67
C GLY A 308 -1.45 10.78 10.85
N ALA A 309 -1.65 10.23 12.04
CA ALA A 309 -0.97 10.69 13.23
C ALA A 309 -0.56 9.52 14.13
N ASN A 310 0.69 9.58 14.61
CA ASN A 310 1.27 8.66 15.59
C ASN A 310 1.30 9.36 16.96
N ALA A 311 0.61 8.77 17.94
CA ALA A 311 0.58 9.22 19.32
C ALA A 311 1.36 8.23 20.19
N ARG A 312 2.62 8.54 20.49
CA ARG A 312 3.46 7.71 21.36
C ARG A 312 2.92 7.72 22.79
N ILE A 313 2.64 6.54 23.34
CA ILE A 313 2.04 6.38 24.66
C ILE A 313 2.99 6.94 25.72
N GLY A 314 2.44 7.70 26.67
CA GLY A 314 3.21 8.33 27.75
C GLY A 314 3.90 9.64 27.38
N THR A 315 3.99 10.02 26.10
CA THR A 315 4.70 11.24 25.69
C THR A 315 3.80 12.48 25.64
N GLY A 316 2.48 12.31 25.47
CA GLY A 316 1.54 13.41 25.21
C GLY A 316 1.75 14.13 23.87
N HIS A 317 2.63 13.60 23.00
CA HIS A 317 2.95 14.19 21.71
C HIS A 317 2.27 13.45 20.56
N LEU A 318 1.67 14.24 19.67
CA LEU A 318 1.07 13.76 18.43
C LEU A 318 1.95 14.16 17.24
N ALA A 319 2.55 13.16 16.60
CA ALA A 319 3.34 13.32 15.39
C ALA A 319 2.38 13.23 14.19
N ASN A 320 2.05 14.38 13.60
CA ASN A 320 1.03 14.51 12.56
C ASN A 320 1.66 14.45 11.16
N SER A 321 0.92 13.90 10.21
CA SER A 321 1.25 13.91 8.79
C SER A 321 0.03 14.27 7.94
N VAL A 322 0.26 14.98 6.85
CA VAL A 322 -0.70 15.22 5.78
C VAL A 322 0.00 14.99 4.45
N ALA A 323 -0.60 14.20 3.58
CA ALA A 323 -0.15 14.03 2.20
C ALA A 323 -1.29 14.37 1.23
N VAL A 324 -0.96 15.16 0.20
CA VAL A 324 -1.82 15.38 -0.96
C VAL A 324 -1.07 14.85 -2.18
N GLU A 325 -1.67 13.87 -2.85
CA GLU A 325 -1.12 13.23 -4.05
C GLU A 325 -2.04 13.52 -5.23
N THR A 326 -1.46 13.70 -6.41
CA THR A 326 -2.20 13.78 -7.66
C THR A 326 -1.43 13.03 -8.75
N ASN A 327 -2.17 12.30 -9.57
CA ASN A 327 -1.68 11.73 -10.81
C ASN A 327 -2.66 12.03 -11.94
N PHE A 328 -2.19 12.73 -12.97
CA PHE A 328 -2.97 13.16 -14.12
C PHE A 328 -2.43 12.49 -15.38
N ASP A 329 -2.95 11.30 -15.68
CA ASP A 329 -2.69 10.57 -16.90
C ASP A 329 -3.49 11.18 -18.06
N LEU A 330 -2.80 11.65 -19.09
CA LEU A 330 -3.36 12.36 -20.22
C LEU A 330 -3.97 11.41 -21.26
N ASP A 331 -3.33 10.25 -21.49
CA ASP A 331 -3.62 9.41 -22.66
C ASP A 331 -3.29 7.92 -22.51
N GLY A 332 -2.94 7.47 -21.31
CA GLY A 332 -2.48 6.12 -20.99
C GLY A 332 -0.96 5.96 -21.10
N MET A 333 -0.23 7.00 -21.53
CA MET A 333 1.21 6.94 -21.78
C MET A 333 1.98 8.13 -21.18
N ASN A 334 1.32 9.28 -21.05
CA ASN A 334 1.93 10.51 -20.55
C ASN A 334 1.18 10.97 -19.30
N ALA A 335 1.88 11.11 -18.17
CA ALA A 335 1.30 11.54 -16.92
C ALA A 335 2.03 12.76 -16.32
N VAL A 336 1.28 13.60 -15.61
CA VAL A 336 1.81 14.62 -14.72
C VAL A 336 1.38 14.26 -13.30
N PHE A 337 2.35 13.96 -12.45
CA PHE A 337 2.11 13.62 -11.06
C PHE A 337 2.76 14.63 -10.12
N GLY A 338 2.32 14.64 -8.87
CA GLY A 338 2.91 15.46 -7.83
C GLY A 338 2.40 15.08 -6.46
N ARG A 339 3.23 15.34 -5.45
CA ARG A 339 2.92 15.11 -4.04
C ARG A 339 3.37 16.30 -3.20
N VAL A 340 2.54 16.69 -2.25
CA VAL A 340 2.85 17.69 -1.21
C VAL A 340 2.65 17.03 0.15
N GLU A 341 3.65 17.13 1.01
CA GLU A 341 3.64 16.46 2.31
C GLU A 341 4.00 17.43 3.43
N TYR A 342 3.31 17.28 4.55
CA TYR A 342 3.69 17.81 5.84
C TYR A 342 3.87 16.63 6.78
N VAL A 343 5.03 16.52 7.44
CA VAL A 343 5.28 15.49 8.46
C VAL A 343 5.95 16.14 9.66
N ARG A 344 5.35 15.94 10.83
CA ARG A 344 5.96 16.32 12.10
C ARG A 344 6.72 15.11 12.65
N LYS A 345 8.02 15.09 12.37
CA LYS A 345 8.97 14.12 12.91
C LYS A 345 9.42 14.56 14.31
N THR A 346 9.75 13.60 15.15
CA THR A 346 9.99 13.79 16.59
C THR A 346 11.23 13.06 17.05
#